data_AF-A0A382QIL3-F1
#
_entry.id   AF-A0A382QIL3-F1
#
_cell.length_a   1.000
_cell.length_b   1.000
_cell.length_c   1.000
_cell.angle_alpha   90.00
_cell.angle_beta   90.00
_cell.angle_gamma   90.00
#
_symmetry.space_group_name_H-M   'P 1'
#
loop_
_entity.id
_entity.type
_entity.pdbx_description
1 polymer ?
#
loop_
_entity_poly.entity_id
_entity_poly.type
_entity_poly.pdbx_seq_one_letter_code
_entity_poly.pdbx_strand_id
1 'polypeptide(L)' 'KPLNPNRRYRVAGWASVRPQPDESPDIWQVVGDYLRDRKHIGHVAVNMPHVKGVTNNPGWIRQ' A
#
# COMPACT_ATOMS: atom_id res chain seq x y z
N LYS A 1 -5.34 -16.28 7.44
CA LYS A 1 -5.81 -17.30 6.47
C LYS A 1 -4.86 -17.30 5.27
N PRO A 2 -4.43 -18.46 4.77
CA PRO A 2 -3.64 -18.52 3.54
C PRO A 2 -4.40 -17.90 2.35
N LEU A 3 -3.66 -17.40 1.36
CA LEU A 3 -4.24 -16.97 0.09
C LEU A 3 -4.79 -18.19 -0.66
N ASN A 4 -5.99 -18.07 -1.23
CA ASN A 4 -6.56 -19.11 -2.08
C ASN A 4 -6.14 -18.81 -3.53
N PRO A 5 -5.42 -19.73 -4.21
CA PRO A 5 -4.94 -19.50 -5.57
C PRO A 5 -6.09 -19.32 -6.58
N ASN A 6 -7.27 -19.87 -6.32
CA ASN A 6 -8.42 -19.81 -7.22
C ASN A 6 -9.32 -18.60 -6.94
N ARG A 7 -9.01 -17.79 -5.93
CA ARG A 7 -9.82 -16.62 -5.58
C ARG A 7 -9.33 -15.38 -6.33
N ARG A 8 -10.29 -14.63 -6.89
CA ARG A 8 -10.04 -13.27 -7.38
C ARG A 8 -10.14 -12.28 -6.22
N TYR A 9 -9.10 -11.48 -6.04
CA TYR A 9 -9.03 -10.44 -5.02
C TYR A 9 -9.11 -9.07 -5.69
N ARG A 10 -9.93 -8.18 -5.12
CA ARG A 10 -9.92 -6.78 -5.52
C ARG A 10 -8.64 -6.15 -4.98
N VAL A 11 -7.83 -5.59 -5.87
CA VAL A 11 -6.60 -4.89 -5.54
C VAL A 11 -6.71 -3.46 -6.03
N ALA A 12 -6.18 -2.52 -5.25
CA ALA A 12 -6.04 -1.13 -5.65
C ALA A 12 -4.55 -0.78 -5.59
N GLY A 13 -4.09 0.03 -6.54
CA GLY A 13 -2.72 0.49 -6.60
C GLY A 13 -2.65 1.81 -7.34
N TRP A 14 -1.75 2.68 -6.88
CA TRP A 14 -1.36 3.86 -7.63
C TRP A 14 -0.19 3.53 -8.57
N ALA A 15 0.04 4.35 -9.59
CA ALA A 15 1.13 4.14 -10.56
C ALA A 15 1.15 2.72 -11.14
N SER A 16 -0.04 2.19 -11.47
CA SER A 16 -0.18 0.89 -12.10
C SER A 16 0.51 0.89 -13.46
N VAL A 17 1.23 -0.20 -13.77
CA VAL A 17 1.78 -0.44 -15.11
C VAL A 17 0.67 -0.76 -16.13
N ARG A 18 -0.52 -1.16 -15.64
CA ARG A 18 -1.69 -1.37 -16.48
C ARG A 18 -2.39 -0.05 -16.80
N PRO A 19 -3.17 0.03 -17.90
CA PRO A 19 -4.01 1.18 -18.20
C PRO A 19 -5.10 1.34 -17.14
N GLN A 20 -5.22 2.58 -16.65
CA GLN A 20 -6.18 2.98 -15.64
C GLN A 20 -7.23 3.88 -16.28
N PRO A 21 -8.51 3.82 -15.85
CA PRO A 21 -9.53 4.71 -16.38
C PRO A 21 -9.18 6.17 -16.10
N ASP A 22 -9.35 7.03 -17.09
CA ASP A 22 -9.03 8.47 -16.99
C ASP A 22 -9.89 9.17 -15.92
N GLU A 23 -11.08 8.64 -15.65
CA GLU A 23 -11.97 9.11 -14.60
C GLU A 23 -11.53 8.72 -13.17
N SER A 24 -10.46 7.94 -13.02
CA SER A 24 -9.95 7.57 -11.70
C SER A 24 -9.38 8.81 -11.00
N PRO A 25 -9.67 9.03 -9.71
CA PRO A 25 -9.12 10.17 -9.00
C PRO A 25 -7.61 10.03 -8.90
N ASP A 26 -6.93 11.18 -8.97
CA ASP A 26 -5.52 11.21 -8.63
C ASP A 26 -5.34 10.75 -7.19
N ILE A 27 -4.27 10.00 -6.95
CA ILE A 27 -3.95 9.50 -5.61
C ILE A 27 -3.88 10.59 -4.53
N TRP A 28 -3.40 11.80 -4.85
CA TRP A 28 -3.29 12.89 -3.87
C TRP A 28 -4.67 13.45 -3.51
N GLN A 29 -5.65 13.36 -4.41
CA GLN A 29 -7.04 13.67 -4.09
C GLN A 29 -7.57 12.65 -3.09
N VAL A 30 -7.39 11.35 -3.36
CA VAL A 30 -7.85 10.26 -2.47
C VAL A 30 -7.22 10.36 -1.08
N VAL A 31 -5.90 10.54 -1.01
CA VAL A 31 -5.19 10.67 0.28
C VAL A 31 -5.57 11.97 0.98
N GLY A 32 -5.70 13.08 0.24
CA GLY A 32 -6.12 14.37 0.77
C GLY A 32 -7.50 14.30 1.41
N ASP A 33 -8.46 13.68 0.74
CA ASP A 33 -9.82 13.51 1.25
C ASP A 33 -9.85 12.62 2.48
N TYR A 34 -9.10 11.51 2.47
CA TYR A 34 -8.94 10.67 3.65
C TYR A 34 -8.37 11.44 4.85
N LEU A 35 -7.33 12.25 4.64
CA LEU A 35 -6.72 13.02 5.73
C LEU A 35 -7.64 14.13 6.26
N ARG A 36 -8.45 14.78 5.40
CA ARG A 36 -9.42 15.80 5.83
C ARG A 36 -10.59 15.22 6.62
N ASP A 37 -11.05 14.03 6.24
CA ASP A 37 -12.09 13.29 6.98
C ASP A 37 -11.59 12.84 8.37
N ARG A 38 -10.28 12.61 8.50
CA ARG A 38 -9.67 12.12 9.74
C ARG A 38 -9.12 13.26 10.60
N LYS A 39 -9.79 13.53 11.73
CA LYS A 39 -9.28 14.47 12.75
C LYS A 39 -7.91 14.08 13.32
N HIS A 40 -7.66 12.78 13.49
CA HIS A 40 -6.37 12.23 13.94
C HIS A 40 -6.07 10.93 13.20
N ILE A 41 -4.81 10.74 12.82
CA ILE A 41 -4.32 9.48 12.26
C ILE A 41 -3.75 8.63 13.41
N GLY A 42 -4.37 7.48 13.65
CA GLY A 42 -3.90 6.50 14.63
C GLY A 42 -2.70 5.69 14.13
N HIS A 43 -2.28 4.70 14.94
CA HIS A 43 -1.22 3.78 14.56
C HIS A 43 -1.62 2.94 13.34
N VAL A 44 -0.81 2.96 12.29
CA VAL A 44 -1.02 2.18 11.06
C VAL A 44 -0.10 0.96 11.09
N ALA A 45 -0.69 -0.24 11.12
CA ALA A 45 0.06 -1.47 10.96
C ALA A 45 0.48 -1.62 9.49
N VAL A 46 1.75 -1.33 9.19
CA VAL A 46 2.29 -1.47 7.84
C VAL A 46 2.53 -2.95 7.55
N ASN A 47 2.02 -3.43 6.41
CA ASN A 47 2.31 -4.77 5.92
C ASN A 47 3.71 -4.81 5.29
N MET A 48 4.74 -4.86 6.12
CA MET A 48 6.13 -4.93 5.66
C MET A 48 6.53 -6.36 5.26
N PRO A 49 7.19 -6.55 4.10
CA PRO A 49 7.67 -7.85 3.69
C PRO A 49 8.82 -8.30 4.59
N HIS A 50 8.85 -9.60 4.93
CA HIS A 50 10.01 -10.18 5.58
C HIS A 50 11.09 -10.49 4.54
N VAL A 51 12.17 -9.69 4.56
CA VAL A 51 13.31 -9.89 3.67
C VAL A 51 14.29 -10.87 4.29
N LYS A 52 14.63 -11.92 3.54
CA LYS A 52 15.59 -12.96 3.95
C LYS A 52 17.00 -12.63 3.43
N GLY A 53 18.03 -12.96 4.23
CA GLY A 53 19.43 -12.82 3.81
C GLY A 53 20.01 -11.40 3.94
N VAL A 54 19.26 -10.44 4.46
CA VAL A 54 19.75 -9.07 4.69
C VAL A 54 20.35 -8.98 6.10
N THR A 55 21.66 -9.16 6.19
CA THR A 55 22.45 -8.96 7.42
C THR A 55 23.42 -7.80 7.19
N ASN A 56 23.57 -6.89 8.16
CA ASN A 56 24.49 -5.75 8.09
C ASN A 56 24.31 -4.83 6.85
N ASN A 57 23.09 -4.65 6.36
CA ASN A 57 22.83 -3.70 5.28
C ASN A 57 22.50 -2.31 5.85
N PRO A 58 23.38 -1.30 5.71
CA PRO A 58 23.17 0.03 6.27
C PRO A 58 22.05 0.81 5.56
N GLY A 59 21.67 0.41 4.36
CA GLY A 59 20.52 0.96 3.63
C GLY A 59 19.19 0.28 3.99
N TRP A 60 19.21 -0.75 4.83
CA TRP A 60 18.02 -1.46 5.29
C TRP A 60 17.77 -1.22 6.78
N ILE A 61 16.90 -0.27 7.07
CA ILE A 61 16.41 -0.03 8.43
C ILE A 61 15.14 -0.86 8.61
N ARG A 62 15.18 -1.90 9.46
CA ARG A 62 13.93 -2.49 9.99
C ARG A 62 13.31 -1.42 10.90
N GLN A 63 12.10 -0.98 10.56
CA GLN A 63 11.23 -0.29 11.52
C GLN A 63 10.68 -1.28 12.54
#